data_AF-A0A822FNK8-F1
#
_entry.id   AF-A0A822FNK8-F1
#
_cell.length_a   1.000
_cell.length_b   1.000
_cell.length_c   1.000
_cell.angle_alpha   90.00
_cell.angle_beta   90.00
_cell.angle_gamma   90.00
#
_symmetry.space_group_name_H-M   'P 1'
#
loop_
_entity.id
_entity.type
_entity.pdbx_description
1 polymer ?
#
loop_
_entity_poly.entity_id
_entity_poly.type
_entity_poly.pdbx_seq_one_letter_code
_entity_poly.pdbx_strand_id
1 'polypeptide(L)'
;VWPYETMLLPKRHVLRLSDLTDDEQIGLCQIMKQLLIKYDNLFNTSFPYSMGWHGAPTGSFNNEDCSHWQLHALYYPPLVRSATVKKFMVGYEMLAQAQRDITPEYAAETLRNLSGEIHYKDKKNI
;
A
#
# COMPACT_ATOMS: atom_id res chain seq x y z
N VAL A 1 10.91 4.46 5.32
CA VAL A 1 10.51 3.05 5.18
C VAL A 1 9.54 2.72 6.31
N TRP A 2 8.38 2.14 6.00
CA TRP A 2 7.28 1.95 6.95
C TRP A 2 7.07 0.48 7.34
N PRO A 3 6.59 0.17 8.56
CA PRO A 3 6.52 -1.20 9.07
C PRO A 3 5.76 -2.16 8.14
N TYR A 4 4.52 -1.83 7.82
CA TYR A 4 3.63 -2.60 6.94
C TYR A 4 3.44 -1.90 5.59
N GLU A 5 4.50 -1.29 5.07
CA GLU A 5 4.55 -0.67 3.74
C GLU A 5 4.14 -1.67 2.65
N THR A 6 3.31 -1.23 1.70
CA THR A 6 2.95 -2.05 0.54
C THR A 6 3.05 -1.25 -0.75
N MET A 7 3.40 -1.96 -1.82
CA MET A 7 3.35 -1.47 -3.19
C MET A 7 2.29 -2.25 -3.96
N LEU A 8 1.36 -1.53 -4.58
CA LEU A 8 0.31 -2.08 -5.42
C LEU A 8 0.59 -1.71 -6.88
N LEU A 9 0.67 -2.68 -7.77
CA LEU A 9 0.98 -2.47 -9.18
C LEU A 9 0.18 -3.42 -10.08
N PRO A 10 -0.18 -3.01 -11.31
CA PRO A 10 -0.79 -3.91 -12.28
C PRO A 10 0.24 -4.95 -12.76
N LYS A 11 -0.26 -6.13 -13.14
CA LYS A 11 0.59 -7.20 -13.69
C LYS A 11 1.01 -6.92 -15.14
N ARG A 12 0.13 -6.26 -15.90
CA ARG A 12 0.44 -5.73 -17.22
C ARG A 12 1.35 -4.51 -17.07
N HIS A 13 2.17 -4.27 -18.08
CA HIS A 13 2.90 -3.01 -18.21
C HIS A 13 1.91 -1.86 -18.48
N VAL A 14 1.85 -0.89 -17.56
CA VAL A 14 0.90 0.24 -17.59
C VAL A 14 1.65 1.50 -17.21
N LEU A 15 1.59 2.56 -18.02
CA LEU A 15 2.36 3.77 -17.77
C LEU A 15 1.64 4.72 -16.80
N ARG A 16 0.34 4.94 -16.99
CA ARG A 16 -0.47 5.89 -16.22
C ARG A 16 -1.78 5.26 -15.76
N LEU A 17 -2.39 5.84 -14.72
CA LEU A 17 -3.66 5.35 -14.17
C LEU A 17 -4.80 5.37 -15.20
N SER A 18 -4.76 6.32 -16.14
CA SER A 18 -5.70 6.44 -17.26
C SER A 18 -5.60 5.29 -18.28
N ASP A 19 -4.51 4.53 -18.25
CA ASP A 19 -4.23 3.49 -19.25
C ASP A 19 -4.71 2.10 -18.78
N LEU A 20 -5.40 2.04 -17.63
CA LEU A 20 -6.05 0.83 -17.13
C LEU A 20 -7.30 0.51 -17.94
N THR A 21 -7.47 -0.77 -18.30
CA THR A 21 -8.71 -1.25 -18.90
C THR A 21 -9.84 -1.28 -17.88
N ASP A 22 -11.09 -1.37 -18.33
CA ASP A 22 -12.25 -1.47 -17.44
C ASP A 22 -12.14 -2.67 -16.47
N ASP A 23 -11.69 -3.82 -16.97
CA ASP A 23 -11.43 -5.01 -16.15
C ASP A 23 -10.33 -4.79 -15.11
N GLU A 24 -9.27 -4.06 -15.48
CA GLU A 24 -8.19 -3.73 -14.55
C GLU A 24 -8.62 -2.70 -13.49
N GLN A 25 -9.52 -1.78 -13.82
CA GLN A 25 -10.13 -0.86 -12.84
C GLN A 25 -10.99 -1.63 -11.83
N ILE A 26 -11.79 -2.60 -12.28
CA ILE A 26 -12.57 -3.48 -11.39
C ILE A 26 -11.62 -4.30 -10.50
N GLY A 27 -10.59 -4.91 -11.09
CA GLY A 27 -9.56 -5.65 -10.36
C GLY A 27 -8.84 -4.79 -9.33
N LEU A 28 -8.53 -3.54 -9.67
CA LEU A 28 -7.94 -2.55 -8.77
C LEU A 28 -8.87 -2.27 -7.57
N CYS A 29 -10.15 -2.01 -7.80
CA CYS A 29 -11.12 -1.78 -6.72
C CYS A 29 -11.19 -2.99 -5.77
N GLN A 30 -11.21 -4.21 -6.32
CA GLN A 30 -11.27 -5.45 -5.55
C GLN A 30 -10.03 -5.65 -4.67
N ILE A 31 -8.83 -5.51 -5.26
CA ILE A 31 -7.58 -5.75 -4.52
C ILE A 31 -7.31 -4.64 -3.49
N MET A 32 -7.67 -3.38 -3.80
CA MET A 32 -7.60 -2.29 -2.81
C MET A 32 -8.51 -2.60 -1.63
N LYS A 33 -9.76 -3.03 -1.86
CA LYS A 33 -10.67 -3.42 -0.77
C LYS A 33 -10.06 -4.51 0.10
N GLN A 34 -9.50 -5.56 -0.50
CA GLN A 34 -8.88 -6.66 0.25
C GLN A 34 -7.67 -6.22 1.07
N LEU A 35 -6.81 -5.38 0.49
CA LEU A 35 -5.64 -4.83 1.17
C LEU A 35 -6.04 -3.96 2.36
N LEU A 36 -7.01 -3.06 2.18
CA LEU A 36 -7.47 -2.16 3.23
C LEU A 36 -8.19 -2.90 4.35
N ILE A 37 -8.94 -3.97 4.03
CA ILE A 37 -9.51 -4.86 5.04
C ILE A 37 -8.41 -5.54 5.86
N LYS A 38 -7.35 -6.05 5.22
CA LYS A 38 -6.20 -6.64 5.93
C LYS A 38 -5.54 -5.62 6.85
N TYR A 39 -5.37 -4.37 6.41
CA TYR A 39 -4.83 -3.30 7.24
C TYR A 39 -5.67 -3.04 8.50
N ASP A 40 -6.99 -2.88 8.34
CA ASP A 40 -7.86 -2.66 9.50
C ASP A 40 -7.90 -3.87 10.45
N ASN A 41 -7.84 -5.08 9.89
CA ASN A 41 -7.80 -6.33 10.64
C ASN A 41 -6.48 -6.55 11.41
N LEU A 42 -5.38 -5.92 11.01
CA LEU A 42 -4.06 -6.13 11.62
C LEU A 42 -4.04 -5.77 13.11
N PHE A 43 -4.71 -4.67 13.47
CA PHE A 43 -4.85 -4.23 14.86
C PHE A 43 -6.31 -3.95 15.26
N ASN A 44 -7.28 -4.46 14.50
CA ASN A 44 -8.72 -4.28 14.71
C ASN A 44 -9.12 -2.82 14.95
N THR A 45 -8.59 -1.92 14.12
CA THR A 45 -8.83 -0.48 14.18
C THR A 45 -8.86 0.08 12.77
N SER A 46 -9.43 1.27 12.58
CA SER A 46 -9.27 1.98 11.30
C SER A 46 -7.79 2.34 11.15
N PHE A 47 -7.13 1.71 10.18
CA PHE A 47 -5.68 1.72 10.05
C PHE A 47 -5.22 3.00 9.33
N PRO A 48 -4.46 3.88 9.99
CA PRO A 48 -4.03 5.12 9.37
C PRO A 48 -2.94 4.84 8.33
N TYR A 49 -2.96 5.57 7.22
CA TYR A 49 -1.89 5.57 6.22
C TYR A 49 -1.93 6.86 5.39
N SER A 50 -0.78 7.19 4.79
CA SER A 50 -0.74 8.03 3.59
C SER A 50 -0.57 7.11 2.37
N MET A 51 -1.25 7.42 1.26
CA MET A 51 -1.06 6.70 0.02
C MET A 51 -1.09 7.64 -1.19
N GLY A 52 -0.52 7.21 -2.30
CA GLY A 52 -0.50 7.96 -3.54
C GLY A 52 -0.10 7.11 -4.73
N TRP A 53 -0.30 7.66 -5.93
CA TRP A 53 -0.02 7.02 -7.21
C TRP A 53 1.20 7.65 -7.87
N HIS A 54 2.07 6.80 -8.41
CA HIS A 54 3.15 7.18 -9.30
C HIS A 54 2.92 6.54 -10.66
N GLY A 55 2.91 7.36 -11.70
CA GLY A 55 2.83 6.94 -13.09
C GLY A 55 3.66 7.89 -13.96
N ALA A 56 3.78 7.57 -15.24
CA ALA A 56 4.54 8.37 -16.19
C ALA A 56 4.09 9.85 -16.16
N PRO A 57 5.04 10.81 -16.27
CA PRO A 57 4.72 12.24 -16.33
C PRO A 57 3.68 12.55 -17.42
N THR A 58 2.91 13.62 -17.21
CA THR A 58 1.89 14.09 -18.16
C THR A 58 2.25 15.47 -18.72
N GLY A 59 1.39 16.04 -19.57
CA GLY A 59 1.60 17.37 -20.15
C GLY A 59 2.57 17.32 -21.33
N SER A 60 3.58 18.20 -21.34
CA SER A 60 4.58 18.26 -22.42
C SER A 60 5.35 16.95 -22.62
N PHE A 61 5.45 16.12 -21.58
CA PHE A 61 6.12 14.83 -21.60
C PHE A 61 5.30 13.70 -22.23
N ASN A 62 4.04 13.93 -22.63
CA ASN A 62 3.19 12.89 -23.23
C ASN A 62 3.76 12.32 -24.54
N ASN A 63 4.56 13.09 -25.27
CA ASN A 63 5.17 12.69 -26.54
C ASN A 63 6.61 12.16 -26.39
N GLU A 64 7.13 12.12 -25.15
CA GLU A 64 8.46 11.57 -24.87
C GLU A 64 8.38 10.07 -24.59
N ASP A 65 9.51 9.38 -24.75
CA ASP A 65 9.59 7.96 -24.42
C ASP A 65 9.51 7.74 -22.90
N CYS A 66 8.33 7.33 -22.45
CA CYS A 66 8.05 6.96 -21.06
C CYS A 66 7.94 5.43 -20.88
N SER A 67 8.44 4.62 -21.82
CA SER A 67 8.29 3.15 -21.80
C SER A 67 8.95 2.45 -20.60
N HIS A 68 9.80 3.16 -19.86
CA HIS A 68 10.46 2.67 -18.65
C HIS A 68 9.61 2.85 -17.37
N TRP A 69 8.48 3.55 -17.45
CA TRP A 69 7.61 3.77 -16.29
C TRP A 69 6.65 2.61 -16.08
N GLN A 70 6.45 2.25 -14.81
CA GLN A 70 5.39 1.34 -14.39
C GLN A 70 4.52 2.02 -13.34
N LEU A 71 3.22 2.09 -13.60
CA LEU A 71 2.22 2.57 -12.66
C LEU A 71 2.27 1.75 -11.36
N HIS A 72 2.32 2.44 -10.22
CA HIS A 72 2.20 1.81 -8.92
C HIS A 72 1.65 2.78 -7.87
N ALA A 73 1.01 2.24 -6.83
CA ALA A 73 0.65 2.96 -5.63
C ALA A 73 1.52 2.50 -4.45
N LEU A 74 1.79 3.41 -3.53
CA LEU A 74 2.52 3.15 -2.30
C LEU A 74 1.64 3.48 -1.09
N TYR A 75 1.63 2.60 -0.10
CA TYR A 75 0.96 2.80 1.19
C TYR A 75 1.99 2.90 2.31
N TYR A 76 1.90 3.97 3.10
CA TYR A 76 2.83 4.31 4.17
C TYR A 76 2.11 4.37 5.53
N PRO A 77 1.83 3.21 6.16
CA PRO A 77 1.16 3.17 7.45
C PRO A 77 2.14 3.34 8.63
N PRO A 78 1.80 4.12 9.67
CA PRO A 78 2.69 4.36 10.80
C PRO A 78 2.57 3.33 11.93
N LEU A 79 1.54 2.47 11.99
CA LEU A 79 1.38 1.54 13.12
C LEU A 79 2.40 0.38 13.05
N VAL A 80 2.95 -0.02 14.22
CA VAL A 80 4.02 -1.05 14.30
C VAL A 80 3.57 -2.29 15.07
N ARG A 81 3.11 -2.12 16.31
CA ARG A 81 2.88 -3.23 17.26
C ARG A 81 1.43 -3.36 17.72
N SER A 82 0.66 -2.28 17.65
CA SER A 82 -0.73 -2.22 18.10
C SER A 82 -1.43 -1.00 17.50
N ALA A 83 -2.73 -0.86 17.79
CA ALA A 83 -3.53 0.31 17.44
C ALA A 83 -3.01 1.64 18.03
N THR A 84 -2.16 1.59 19.05
CA THR A 84 -1.67 2.76 19.80
C THR A 84 -0.17 3.02 19.64
N VAL A 85 0.59 2.08 19.06
CA VAL A 85 2.06 2.19 18.93
C VAL A 85 2.46 2.47 17.49
N LYS A 86 3.05 3.65 17.28
CA LYS A 86 3.49 4.17 15.97
C LYS A 86 5.00 4.12 15.80
N LYS A 87 5.44 3.99 14.55
CA LYS A 87 6.78 4.31 14.07
C LYS A 87 6.91 5.83 14.02
N PHE A 88 8.02 6.33 14.54
CA PHE A 88 8.46 7.70 14.37
C PHE A 88 9.68 7.67 13.44
N MET A 89 9.58 8.32 12.28
CA MET A 89 10.74 8.59 11.42
C MET A 89 11.39 9.89 11.90
N VAL A 90 12.31 9.78 12.85
CA VAL A 90 12.93 10.92 13.55
C VAL A 90 14.42 10.65 13.80
N GLY A 91 15.13 11.61 14.39
CA GLY A 91 16.50 11.41 14.86
C GLY A 91 17.45 10.98 13.73
N TYR A 92 18.02 9.78 13.85
CA TYR A 92 18.89 9.20 12.82
C TYR A 92 18.24 9.18 11.43
N GLU A 93 16.93 8.94 11.35
CA GLU A 93 16.23 8.84 10.06
C GLU A 93 16.03 10.20 9.36
N MET A 94 16.10 11.29 10.11
CA MET A 94 16.02 12.64 9.54
C MET A 94 17.37 13.16 9.04
N LEU A 95 18.48 12.68 9.63
CA LEU A 95 19.82 13.23 9.40
C LEU A 95 20.83 12.23 8.80
N ALA A 96 20.44 10.98 8.60
CA ALA A 96 21.30 9.96 7.99
C ALA A 96 20.53 9.12 6.96
N GLN A 97 19.81 8.08 7.39
CA GLN A 97 19.08 7.19 6.48
C GLN A 97 17.91 6.51 7.17
N ALA A 98 16.95 6.01 6.38
CA ALA A 98 15.78 5.30 6.88
C ALA A 98 16.17 4.00 7.62
N GLN A 99 15.39 3.62 8.63
CA GLN A 99 15.60 2.39 9.41
C GLN A 99 14.27 1.70 9.74
N ARG A 100 14.28 0.37 9.81
CA ARG A 100 13.13 -0.46 10.21
C ARG A 100 13.55 -1.58 11.15
N ASP A 101 12.69 -1.91 12.12
CA ASP A 101 12.93 -2.99 13.08
C ASP A 101 12.36 -4.34 12.64
N ILE A 102 11.20 -4.33 11.97
CA ILE A 102 10.56 -5.54 11.46
C ILE A 102 11.00 -5.78 10.02
N THR A 103 11.28 -7.00 9.57
CA THR A 103 11.69 -7.22 8.18
C THR A 103 10.49 -7.15 7.22
N PRO A 104 10.69 -6.86 5.92
CA PRO A 104 9.62 -6.91 4.92
C PRO A 104 8.95 -8.28 4.83
N GLU A 105 9.71 -9.38 4.97
CA GLU A 105 9.21 -10.76 4.87
C GLU A 105 8.22 -11.06 6.00
N TYR A 106 8.58 -10.68 7.23
CA TYR A 106 7.72 -10.82 8.41
C TYR A 106 6.45 -9.99 8.28
N ALA A 107 6.57 -8.73 7.86
CA ALA A 107 5.42 -7.86 7.64
C ALA A 107 4.47 -8.43 6.58
N ALA A 108 5.02 -8.94 5.47
CA ALA A 108 4.25 -9.54 4.40
C ALA A 108 3.58 -10.86 4.83
N GLU A 109 4.26 -11.71 5.59
CA GLU A 109 3.68 -12.93 6.17
C GLU A 109 2.51 -12.61 7.11
N THR A 110 2.70 -11.63 7.99
CA THR A 110 1.66 -11.16 8.90
C THR A 110 0.42 -10.70 8.14
N LEU A 111 0.58 -9.87 7.10
CA LEU A 111 -0.55 -9.41 6.28
C LEU A 111 -1.20 -10.54 5.46
N ARG A 112 -0.44 -11.51 4.98
CA ARG A 112 -0.98 -12.68 4.25
C ARG A 112 -1.92 -13.50 5.14
N ASN A 113 -1.58 -13.68 6.41
CA ASN A 113 -2.34 -14.49 7.37
C ASN A 113 -3.64 -13.83 7.87
N LEU A 114 -3.92 -12.58 7.51
CA LEU A 114 -5.17 -11.90 7.85
C LEU A 114 -6.26 -12.15 6.80
N SER A 115 -7.54 -12.11 7.21
CA SER A 115 -8.65 -12.09 6.26
C SER A 115 -8.63 -10.79 5.45
N GLY A 116 -8.73 -10.90 4.12
CA GLY A 116 -8.98 -9.76 3.22
C GLY A 116 -10.44 -9.67 2.73
N GLU A 117 -11.28 -10.63 3.09
CA GLU A 117 -12.69 -10.69 2.65
C GLU A 117 -13.64 -10.19 3.74
N ILE A 118 -13.41 -10.66 4.97
CA ILE A 118 -14.21 -10.31 6.14
C ILE A 118 -13.45 -9.27 6.98
N HIS A 119 -14.05 -8.10 7.14
CA HIS A 119 -13.57 -7.04 8.01
C HIS A 119 -13.91 -7.32 9.48
N TYR A 120 -13.05 -6.92 10.43
CA TYR A 120 -13.17 -7.31 11.84
C TYR A 120 -14.48 -6.85 12.49
N LYS A 121 -15.09 -5.77 12.00
CA LYS A 121 -16.41 -5.31 12.46
C LYS A 121 -17.55 -6.23 12.04
N ASP A 122 -17.41 -6.94 10.93
CA ASP A 122 -18.44 -7.82 10.37
C ASP A 122 -18.39 -9.23 10.97
N LYS A 123 -17.26 -9.62 11.57
CA LYS A 123 -17.09 -10.90 12.29
C LYS A 123 -18.05 -11.09 13.46
N LYS A 124 -18.61 -10.00 14.02
CA LYS A 124 -19.54 -10.07 15.16
C LYS A 124 -20.98 -10.44 14.75
N ASN A 125 -21.28 -10.45 13.45
CA ASN A 125 -22.64 -10.68 12.92
C ASN A 125 -22.79 -12.07 12.26
N ILE A 126 -21.85 -12.99 12.49
CA ILE A 126 -21.88 -14.40 12.07
C ILE A 126 -21.75 -15.24 13.33
#